data_AF-A0A958V0C3-F1
#
_entry.id   AF-A0A958V0C3-F1
#
_cell.length_a   1.000
_cell.length_b   1.000
_cell.length_c   1.000
_cell.angle_alpha   90.00
_cell.angle_beta   90.00
_cell.angle_gamma   90.00
#
_symmetry.space_group_name_H-M   'P 1'
#
loop_
_entity.id
_entity.type
_entity.pdbx_description
1 polymer ?
#
loop_
_entity_poly.entity_id
_entity_poly.type
_entity_poly.pdbx_seq_one_letter_code
_entity_poly.pdbx_strand_id
1 'polypeptide(L)' 'MNVPTMAELAAQGKQPEVLFWVGCAGSFDDRAKKITRAFVSLLNSAHVNFAVLGTEESCSGDPAKRAGNEFLFQ' A
#
# COMPACT_ATOMS: atom_id res chain seq x y z
N MET A 1 -12.86 -7.72 5.85
CA MET A 1 -11.57 -7.01 5.92
C MET A 1 -11.84 -5.59 5.46
N ASN A 2 -11.62 -4.60 6.33
CA ASN A 2 -11.80 -3.19 5.96
C ASN A 2 -10.44 -2.63 5.50
N VAL A 3 -10.44 -1.90 4.39
CA VAL A 3 -9.22 -1.30 3.80
C VAL A 3 -9.59 0.09 3.27
N PRO A 4 -9.67 1.10 4.14
CA PRO A 4 -10.02 2.44 3.69
C PRO A 4 -8.85 3.04 2.90
N THR A 5 -9.19 3.88 1.94
CA THR A 5 -8.23 4.72 1.21
C THR A 5 -8.04 6.05 1.94
N MET A 6 -6.89 6.70 1.69
CA MET A 6 -6.64 8.06 2.19
C MET A 6 -7.73 9.04 1.74
N ALA A 7 -8.19 8.94 0.49
CA ALA A 7 -9.26 9.77 -0.05
C ALA A 7 -10.58 9.60 0.72
N GLU A 8 -10.96 8.36 1.06
CA GLU A 8 -12.17 8.08 1.83
C GLU A 8 -12.10 8.62 3.26
N LEU A 9 -10.94 8.51 3.93
CA LEU A 9 -10.77 9.07 5.26
C LEU A 9 -10.76 10.60 5.23
N ALA A 10 -10.08 11.20 4.25
CA ALA A 10 -10.05 12.65 4.08
C ALA A 10 -11.45 13.22 3.82
N ALA A 11 -12.27 12.57 2.99
CA ALA A 11 -13.67 12.95 2.76
C ALA A 11 -14.53 12.88 4.04
N GLN A 12 -14.15 12.05 5.00
CA GLN A 12 -14.78 11.95 6.31
C GLN A 12 -14.17 12.89 7.36
N GLY A 13 -13.18 13.72 7.00
CA GLY A 13 -12.45 14.57 7.92
C GLY A 13 -11.56 13.80 8.91
N LYS A 14 -11.21 12.55 8.59
CA LYS A 14 -10.38 11.66 9.42
C LYS A 14 -8.98 11.55 8.82
N GLN A 15 -7.99 11.34 9.68
CA GLN A 15 -6.63 11.00 9.27
C GLN A 15 -6.26 9.64 9.87
N PRO A 16 -5.65 8.73 9.09
CA PRO A 16 -5.11 7.50 9.64
C PRO A 16 -3.86 7.80 10.47
N GLU A 17 -3.56 6.92 11.41
CA GLU A 17 -2.28 6.93 12.12
C GLU A 17 -1.15 6.37 11.23
N VAL A 18 -1.50 5.40 10.37
CA VAL A 18 -0.56 4.72 9.49
C VAL A 18 -1.04 4.77 8.04
N LEU A 19 -0.16 5.22 7.15
CA LEU A 19 -0.32 5.01 5.72
C LEU A 19 0.41 3.72 5.32
N PHE A 20 -0.35 2.69 4.97
CA PHE A 20 0.21 1.45 4.45
C PHE A 20 0.42 1.57 2.94
N TRP A 21 1.68 1.71 2.54
CA TRP A 21 2.09 1.72 1.14
C TRP A 21 2.28 0.28 0.66
N VAL A 22 1.44 -0.18 -0.28
CA VAL A 22 1.36 -1.59 -0.70
C VAL A 22 2.47 -1.94 -1.69
N GLY A 23 2.82 -0.98 -2.55
CA GLY A 23 3.75 -1.10 -3.65
C GLY A 23 3.23 -1.96 -4.81
N CYS A 24 3.94 -1.87 -5.92
CA CYS A 24 3.70 -2.66 -7.14
C CYS A 24 3.78 -4.18 -6.89
N ALA A 25 4.74 -4.66 -6.09
CA ALA A 25 4.83 -6.09 -5.78
C ALA A 25 3.60 -6.57 -4.99
N GLY A 26 3.24 -5.89 -3.91
CA GLY A 26 2.06 -6.22 -3.09
C GLY A 26 0.73 -6.15 -3.85
N SER A 27 0.70 -5.40 -4.94
CA SER A 27 -0.48 -5.19 -5.80
C SER A 27 -0.57 -6.16 -6.99
N PHE A 28 0.56 -6.56 -7.59
CA PHE A 28 0.58 -7.32 -8.85
C PHE A 28 1.09 -8.75 -8.71
N ASP A 29 2.06 -9.03 -7.84
CA ASP A 29 2.62 -10.37 -7.66
C ASP A 29 1.71 -11.26 -6.79
N ASP A 30 1.39 -12.47 -7.24
CA ASP A 30 0.41 -13.33 -6.57
C ASP A 30 0.86 -13.84 -5.20
N ARG A 31 2.16 -14.00 -4.99
CA ARG A 31 2.71 -14.36 -3.68
C ARG A 31 2.63 -13.16 -2.74
N ALA A 32 3.03 -11.99 -3.20
CA ALA A 32 3.01 -10.76 -2.42
C ALA A 32 1.57 -10.34 -2.08
N LYS A 33 0.59 -10.47 -2.98
CA LYS A 33 -0.84 -10.23 -2.70
C LYS A 33 -1.33 -11.04 -1.48
N LYS A 34 -0.91 -12.29 -1.34
CA LYS A 34 -1.29 -13.13 -0.18
C LYS A 34 -0.72 -12.56 1.11
N ILE A 35 0.54 -12.11 1.08
CA ILE A 35 1.21 -11.48 2.21
C ILE A 35 0.52 -10.17 2.58
N THR A 36 0.24 -9.29 1.59
CA THR A 36 -0.48 -8.03 1.78
C THR A 36 -1.83 -8.26 2.45
N ARG A 37 -2.63 -9.22 1.96
CA ARG A 37 -3.93 -9.55 2.56
C ARG A 37 -3.79 -10.05 3.99
N ALA A 38 -2.82 -10.92 4.27
CA ALA A 38 -2.55 -11.39 5.63
C ALA A 38 -2.16 -10.25 6.56
N PHE A 39 -1.31 -9.33 6.10
CA PHE A 39 -0.90 -8.15 6.86
C PHE A 39 -2.08 -7.24 7.18
N VAL A 40 -2.92 -6.95 6.19
CA VAL A 40 -4.15 -6.17 6.36
C VAL A 40 -5.11 -6.85 7.35
N SER A 41 -5.24 -8.18 7.33
CA SER A 41 -6.03 -8.91 8.34
C SER A 41 -5.50 -8.64 9.74
N LEU A 42 -4.18 -8.69 9.94
CA LEU A 42 -3.55 -8.42 11.23
C LEU A 42 -3.80 -6.98 11.69
N LEU A 43 -3.68 -5.98 10.80
CA LEU A 43 -3.97 -4.57 11.12
C LEU A 43 -5.44 -4.38 11.56
N ASN A 44 -6.38 -5.03 10.86
CA ASN A 44 -7.79 -5.02 11.24
C ASN A 44 -8.01 -5.66 12.63
N SER A 45 -7.39 -6.82 12.89
CA SER A 45 -7.50 -7.53 14.17
C SER A 45 -6.85 -6.78 15.33
N ALA A 46 -5.78 -6.04 15.06
CA ALA A 46 -5.10 -5.19 16.03
C ALA A 46 -5.76 -3.81 16.21
N HIS A 47 -6.86 -3.54 15.51
CA HIS A 47 -7.57 -2.25 15.52
C HIS A 47 -6.67 -1.04 15.18
N VAL A 48 -5.69 -1.25 14.30
CA VAL A 48 -4.82 -0.17 13.83
C VAL A 48 -5.63 0.77 12.93
N ASN A 49 -5.53 2.08 13.17
CA ASN A 49 -6.10 3.09 12.29
C ASN A 49 -5.18 3.31 11.08
N PHE A 50 -5.40 2.55 10.01
CA PHE A 50 -4.59 2.62 8.80
C PHE A 50 -5.41 2.98 7.56
N ALA A 51 -4.75 3.47 6.51
CA ALA A 51 -5.30 3.58 5.16
C ALA A 51 -4.25 3.24 4.10
N VAL A 52 -4.69 3.06 2.86
CA VAL A 52 -3.83 2.90 1.67
C VAL A 52 -4.01 4.06 0.70
N LEU A 53 -3.06 4.28 -0.22
CA LEU A 53 -3.22 5.29 -1.27
C LEU A 53 -4.14 4.84 -2.42
N GLY A 54 -4.42 3.55 -2.53
CA GLY A 54 -5.27 3.02 -3.60
C GLY A 54 -4.65 3.27 -4.98
N THR A 55 -5.41 3.89 -5.88
CA THR A 55 -4.94 4.21 -7.24
C THR A 55 -3.93 5.35 -7.29
N GLU A 56 -3.79 6.13 -6.21
CA GLU A 56 -2.82 7.22 -6.12
C GLU A 56 -1.41 6.74 -5.74
N GLU A 57 -1.24 5.42 -5.55
CA GLU A 57 0.04 4.83 -5.22
C GLU A 57 0.92 4.60 -6.46
N SER A 58 2.09 5.23 -6.48
CA SER A 58 3.13 4.95 -7.47
C SER A 58 4.10 3.86 -6.99
N CYS A 59 4.58 3.02 -7.90
CA CYS A 59 5.62 2.03 -7.61
C CYS A 59 6.92 2.72 -7.18
N SER A 60 7.66 2.16 -6.21
CA SER A 60 8.90 2.75 -5.68
C SER A 60 10.10 2.70 -6.62
N GLY A 61 9.93 2.18 -7.84
CA GLY A 61 11.01 2.04 -8.82
C GLY A 61 12.07 0.97 -8.50
N ASP A 62 11.96 0.22 -7.39
CA ASP A 62 12.94 -0.83 -7.00
C ASP A 62 13.20 -1.86 -8.13
N PRO A 63 12.19 -2.34 -8.90
CA PRO A 63 12.45 -3.22 -10.04
C PRO A 63 13.27 -2.56 -11.15
N ALA A 64 13.01 -1.29 -11.48
CA ALA A 64 13.75 -0.54 -12.50
C ALA A 64 15.20 -0.30 -12.06
N LYS A 65 15.40 0.04 -10.78
CA LYS A 65 16.73 0.18 -10.17
C LYS A 65 17.53 -1.13 -10.21
N ARG A 66 16.92 -2.25 -9.81
CA ARG A 66 17.58 -3.58 -9.82
C ARG A 66 17.87 -4.10 -11.23
N ALA A 67 17.09 -3.69 -12.22
CA ALA A 67 17.33 -3.99 -13.63
C ALA A 67 18.47 -3.16 -14.26
N GLY A 68 19.17 -2.34 -13.47
CA GLY A 68 20.28 -1.50 -13.96
C GLY A 68 19.83 -0.25 -14.70
N ASN A 69 18.54 0.10 -14.63
CA ASN A 69 17.95 1.21 -15.37
C ASN A 69 17.76 2.42 -14.46
N GLU A 70 18.88 2.93 -13.96
CA GLU A 70 18.98 3.93 -12.88
C GLU A 70 18.29 5.27 -13.24
N PHE A 71 18.14 5.58 -14.54
CA PHE A 71 17.45 6.78 -15.02
C PHE A 71 15.91 6.74 -14.91
N LEU A 72 15.30 5.55 -14.81
CA LEU A 72 13.85 5.38 -14.63
C LEU A 72 13.45 5.35 -13.14
N PHE A 73 14.43 5.41 -12.23
CA PHE A 73 14.21 5.49 -10.79
C PHE A 73 13.94 6.95 -10.38
N GLN A 74 12.67 7.37 -10.45
CA GLN A 74 12.16 8.64 -9.91
C GLN A 74 10.79 8.42 -9.26
#